data_AF-A0AAV5VTE0-F1
#
_entry.id   AF-A0AAV5VTE0-F1
#
_cell.length_a   1.000
_cell.length_b   1.000
_cell.length_c   1.000
_cell.angle_alpha   90.00
_cell.angle_beta   90.00
_cell.angle_gamma   90.00
#
_symmetry.space_group_name_H-M   'P 1'
#
loop_
_entity.id
_entity.type
_entity.pdbx_description
1 polymer ?
#
loop_
_entity_poly.entity_id
_entity_poly.type
_entity_poly.pdbx_seq_one_letter_code
_entity_poly.pdbx_strand_id
1 'polypeptide(L)'
;RPFFPFSQPAVVLITLSPTNEMMRNCLICDAEITQIHMGIGACRACAVFYRRARRSKSKIQCKRSSGNCAKEGRILDCRSCRFDLMREIFERAQLDIVVKTEPIKTEDTIESERALVPDSFAALEYATKTCPNFPPTSSFTPVLDRIRCGYNVMARIRKCAELCMRPVDKFVHPQEIDDESFPIIIGTQSLFARATQILQSSIFDFASIAFPEFVELPKNEKWHLVRGCYERIHIIESSYRAVKVFPHDSIIFISYTMTLSTSTIEHFFSDCEPNINIEEGITTLRQTIECNAERTRGAMRRANLSEEEFLVLIALAFWNNDTITAPESINRMATANRAAIMRDLQAFYASNGLNDYANRLGELFCLLVSSERVSGHVAEDLEMLRVLNLYQDTRPY
;
A
#
# COMPACT_ATOMS: atom_id res chain seq x y z
N ARG A 1 -10.74 44.67 -49.90
CA ARG A 1 -11.70 45.10 -48.85
C ARG A 1 -11.96 43.89 -47.95
N PRO A 2 -11.94 44.07 -46.63
CA PRO A 2 -11.49 43.05 -45.68
C PRO A 2 -12.60 42.57 -44.73
N PHE A 3 -12.44 41.40 -44.11
CA PHE A 3 -13.09 41.02 -42.83
C PHE A 3 -12.14 40.07 -42.10
N PHE A 4 -11.31 40.61 -41.20
CA PHE A 4 -11.45 40.68 -39.73
C PHE A 4 -10.93 39.41 -39.02
N PRO A 5 -9.90 39.55 -38.15
CA PRO A 5 -9.27 38.46 -37.42
C PRO A 5 -9.99 38.18 -36.10
N PHE A 6 -10.04 36.91 -35.69
CA PHE A 6 -10.42 36.52 -34.33
C PHE A 6 -9.20 36.65 -33.41
N SER A 7 -9.39 37.46 -32.38
CA SER A 7 -8.50 37.74 -31.26
C SER A 7 -8.21 36.49 -30.41
N GLN A 8 -6.93 36.14 -30.26
CA GLN A 8 -6.44 35.30 -29.16
C GLN A 8 -6.26 36.16 -27.90
N PRO A 9 -6.60 35.67 -26.70
CA PRO A 9 -6.32 36.39 -25.47
C PRO A 9 -4.81 36.38 -25.20
N ALA A 10 -4.28 37.57 -24.90
CA ALA A 10 -2.90 37.78 -24.52
C ALA A 10 -2.57 37.00 -23.24
N VAL A 11 -1.66 36.04 -23.35
CA VAL A 11 -0.97 35.45 -22.18
C VAL A 11 0.00 36.52 -21.68
N VAL A 12 -0.38 37.21 -20.60
CA VAL A 12 0.55 38.05 -19.84
C VAL A 12 1.56 37.11 -19.17
N LEU A 13 2.71 36.93 -19.81
CA LEU A 13 3.89 36.38 -19.16
C LEU A 13 4.34 37.39 -18.09
N ILE A 14 3.95 37.15 -16.84
CA ILE A 14 4.62 37.79 -15.71
C ILE A 14 5.99 37.15 -15.60
N THR A 15 6.98 37.81 -16.17
CA THR A 15 8.39 37.57 -15.86
C THR A 15 8.62 38.05 -14.42
N LEU A 16 8.74 37.13 -13.47
CA LEU A 16 9.25 37.45 -12.13
C LEU A 16 10.76 37.34 -12.15
N SER A 17 11.40 38.51 -12.11
CA SER A 17 12.81 38.68 -11.80
C SER A 17 13.11 38.25 -10.34
N PRO A 18 14.27 37.63 -10.07
CA PRO A 18 14.66 37.24 -8.72
C PRO A 18 15.42 38.39 -8.05
N THR A 19 14.75 39.18 -7.22
CA THR A 19 15.33 39.91 -6.06
C THR A 19 14.28 40.82 -5.43
N ASN A 20 13.58 40.35 -4.39
CA ASN A 20 13.12 41.17 -3.26
C ASN A 20 12.58 40.24 -2.15
N GLU A 21 13.38 39.92 -1.14
CA GLU A 21 12.86 39.38 0.13
C GLU A 21 12.07 40.49 0.83
N MET A 22 10.82 40.71 0.41
CA MET A 22 9.88 41.51 1.18
C MET A 22 9.55 40.72 2.45
N MET A 23 10.08 41.17 3.60
CA MET A 23 9.54 40.81 4.91
C MET A 23 8.03 41.09 4.89
N ARG A 24 7.21 40.07 5.13
CA ARG A 24 5.76 40.19 5.22
C ARG A 24 5.34 39.94 6.65
N ASN A 25 4.27 40.59 7.11
CA ASN A 25 3.70 40.30 8.42
C ASN A 25 2.54 39.31 8.30
N CYS A 26 2.32 38.55 9.36
CA CYS A 26 1.20 37.63 9.51
C CYS A 26 -0.12 38.39 9.55
N LEU A 27 -1.04 38.11 8.63
CA LEU A 27 -2.37 38.73 8.52
C LEU A 27 -3.28 38.51 9.75
N ILE A 28 -2.87 37.66 10.70
CA ILE A 28 -3.64 37.30 11.90
C ILE A 28 -3.06 37.95 13.16
N CYS A 29 -1.74 37.92 13.32
CA CYS A 29 -1.09 38.33 14.57
C CYS A 29 0.08 39.31 14.35
N ASP A 30 0.26 39.79 13.13
CA ASP A 30 1.25 40.79 12.72
C ASP A 30 2.73 40.40 12.95
N ALA A 31 2.98 39.14 13.33
CA ALA A 31 4.34 38.62 13.46
C ALA A 31 5.02 38.55 12.09
N GLU A 32 6.30 38.89 12.04
CA GLU A 32 7.12 38.78 10.83
C GLU A 32 7.16 37.33 10.31
N ILE A 33 6.99 37.17 9.00
CA ILE A 33 6.99 35.87 8.32
C ILE A 33 7.91 35.89 7.10
N THR A 34 8.72 34.83 7.00
CA THR A 34 9.54 34.51 5.82
C THR A 34 8.86 33.48 4.91
N GLN A 35 7.80 32.82 5.39
CA GLN A 35 7.06 31.78 4.68
C GLN A 35 5.55 31.91 4.87
N ILE A 36 4.79 31.49 3.85
CA ILE A 36 3.33 31.54 3.80
C ILE A 36 2.76 30.18 4.21
N HIS A 37 1.69 30.16 5.02
CA HIS A 37 1.03 28.92 5.45
C HIS A 37 -0.48 28.98 5.22
N MET A 38 -1.07 27.85 4.79
CA MET A 38 -2.51 27.74 4.46
C MET A 38 -2.95 28.65 3.30
N GLY A 39 -2.05 28.95 2.36
CA GLY A 39 -2.37 29.79 1.20
C GLY A 39 -2.57 31.28 1.51
N ILE A 40 -2.41 31.70 2.78
CA ILE A 40 -2.48 33.09 3.22
C ILE A 40 -1.18 33.48 3.93
N GLY A 41 -0.88 34.78 4.01
CA GLY A 41 0.26 35.31 4.78
C GLY A 41 0.07 35.08 6.28
N ALA A 42 0.19 33.84 6.75
CA ALA A 42 0.00 33.44 8.14
C ALA A 42 1.28 32.78 8.68
N CYS A 43 1.66 33.11 9.91
CA CYS A 43 2.77 32.46 10.58
C CYS A 43 2.43 31.01 10.97
N ARG A 44 3.47 30.20 11.20
CA ARG A 44 3.34 28.78 11.59
C ARG A 44 2.44 28.60 12.82
N ALA A 45 2.55 29.49 13.81
CA ALA A 45 1.76 29.42 15.03
C ALA A 45 0.26 29.64 14.78
N CYS A 46 -0.12 30.61 13.93
CA CYS A 46 -1.51 30.82 13.53
C CYS A 46 -2.05 29.62 12.73
N ALA A 47 -1.23 29.05 11.86
CA ALA A 47 -1.63 27.88 11.07
C ALA A 47 -1.95 26.65 11.93
N VAL A 48 -1.10 26.36 12.91
CA VAL A 48 -1.34 25.27 13.86
C VAL A 48 -2.56 25.56 14.74
N PHE A 49 -2.70 26.80 15.21
CA PHE A 49 -3.86 27.21 16.01
C PHE A 49 -5.18 26.96 15.28
N TYR A 50 -5.31 27.42 14.03
CA TYR A 50 -6.55 27.29 13.26
C TYR A 50 -6.94 25.84 12.99
N ARG A 51 -5.97 24.99 12.62
CA ARG A 51 -6.21 23.54 12.43
C ARG A 51 -6.73 22.86 13.70
N ARG A 52 -6.20 23.23 14.87
CA ARG A 52 -6.64 22.70 16.17
C ARG A 52 -8.01 23.24 16.58
N ALA A 53 -8.22 24.55 16.42
CA ALA A 53 -9.47 25.20 16.78
C ALA A 53 -10.65 24.70 15.94
N ARG A 54 -10.44 24.49 14.64
CA ARG A 54 -11.48 23.97 13.72
C ARG A 54 -11.91 22.54 14.02
N ARG A 55 -11.01 21.70 14.53
CA ARG A 55 -11.28 20.30 14.91
C ARG A 55 -11.82 20.15 16.33
N SER A 56 -11.86 21.23 17.10
CA SER A 56 -12.35 21.19 18.47
C SER A 56 -13.88 21.10 18.49
N LYS A 57 -14.43 20.11 19.20
CA LYS A 57 -15.88 20.03 19.48
C LYS A 57 -16.35 21.06 20.53
N SER A 58 -15.41 21.77 21.17
CA SER A 58 -15.74 22.78 22.19
C SER A 58 -16.03 24.14 21.57
N LYS A 59 -17.17 24.76 21.92
CA LYS A 59 -17.48 26.13 21.51
C LYS A 59 -16.52 27.10 22.22
N ILE A 60 -15.54 27.62 21.47
CA ILE A 60 -14.61 28.62 22.00
C ILE A 60 -15.36 29.94 22.15
N GLN A 61 -15.59 30.38 23.39
CA GLN A 61 -16.26 31.65 23.68
C GLN A 61 -15.27 32.76 24.01
N CYS A 62 -15.59 33.98 23.60
CA CYS A 62 -14.84 35.17 23.98
C CYS A 62 -15.09 35.50 25.45
N LYS A 63 -14.04 35.49 26.28
CA LYS A 63 -14.13 35.76 27.74
C LYS A 63 -14.61 37.17 28.10
N ARG A 64 -14.63 38.10 27.15
CA ARG A 64 -15.01 39.51 27.34
C ARG A 64 -16.37 39.86 26.76
N SER A 65 -17.01 38.92 26.07
CA SER A 65 -18.33 39.08 25.44
C SER A 65 -18.44 40.20 24.39
N SER A 66 -17.38 40.96 24.12
CA SER A 66 -17.39 42.11 23.21
C SER A 66 -17.12 41.76 21.75
N GLY A 67 -16.55 40.57 21.47
CA GLY A 67 -16.18 40.13 20.11
C GLY A 67 -15.07 40.92 19.42
N ASN A 68 -14.59 42.02 20.01
CA ASN A 68 -13.72 43.01 19.34
C ASN A 68 -12.22 42.90 19.70
N CYS A 69 -11.76 41.78 20.25
CA CYS A 69 -10.37 41.63 20.71
C CYS A 69 -9.31 41.80 19.59
N ALA A 70 -9.70 41.59 18.32
CA ALA A 70 -8.85 41.86 17.16
C ALA A 70 -8.56 43.36 16.98
N LYS A 71 -9.58 44.22 17.14
CA LYS A 71 -9.47 45.68 16.99
C LYS A 71 -8.73 46.34 18.15
N GLU A 72 -8.65 45.66 19.29
CA GLU A 72 -7.94 46.11 20.49
C GLU A 72 -6.46 45.64 20.53
N GLY A 73 -5.93 45.05 19.45
CA GLY A 73 -4.55 44.55 19.39
C GLY A 73 -4.28 43.31 20.25
N ARG A 74 -5.32 42.65 20.76
CA ARG A 74 -5.23 41.51 21.70
C ARG A 74 -5.70 40.20 21.07
N ILE A 75 -5.33 40.00 19.81
CA ILE A 75 -5.79 38.84 19.02
C ILE A 75 -5.24 37.51 19.53
N LEU A 76 -4.05 37.50 20.12
CA LEU A 76 -3.45 36.27 20.69
C LEU A 76 -4.09 35.85 22.02
N ASP A 77 -4.70 36.79 22.75
CA ASP A 77 -5.29 36.57 24.07
C ASP A 77 -6.69 35.93 24.01
N CYS A 78 -7.36 36.04 22.86
CA CYS A 78 -8.72 35.54 22.68
C CYS A 78 -8.80 34.49 21.57
N ARG A 79 -8.89 33.22 21.95
CA ARG A 79 -9.03 32.09 21.01
C ARG A 79 -10.28 32.21 20.13
N SER A 80 -11.39 32.73 20.65
CA SER A 80 -12.64 32.92 19.90
C SER A 80 -12.46 33.96 18.80
N CYS A 81 -12.10 35.20 19.16
CA CYS A 81 -11.88 36.28 18.18
C CYS A 81 -10.75 35.96 17.19
N ARG A 82 -9.71 35.21 17.60
CA ARG A 82 -8.65 34.74 16.70
C ARG A 82 -9.18 33.77 15.66
N PHE A 83 -10.06 32.85 16.06
CA PHE A 83 -10.67 31.90 15.14
C PHE A 83 -11.64 32.59 14.17
N ASP A 84 -12.45 33.53 14.67
CA ASP A 84 -13.40 34.29 13.85
C ASP A 84 -12.69 35.15 12.80
N LEU A 85 -11.61 35.88 13.19
CA LEU A 85 -10.79 36.66 12.25
C LEU A 85 -10.20 35.77 11.16
N MET A 86 -9.69 34.59 11.54
CA MET A 86 -9.13 33.65 10.57
C MET A 86 -10.19 33.14 9.60
N ARG A 87 -11.40 32.82 10.08
CA ARG A 87 -12.52 32.42 9.22
C ARG A 87 -12.86 33.51 8.20
N GLU A 88 -12.96 34.76 8.63
CA GLU A 88 -13.22 35.91 7.75
C GLU A 88 -12.14 36.09 6.68
N ILE A 89 -10.87 35.91 7.03
CA ILE A 89 -9.75 35.99 6.07
C ILE A 89 -9.86 34.87 5.02
N PHE A 90 -10.18 33.64 5.43
CA PHE A 90 -10.34 32.52 4.50
C PHE A 90 -11.54 32.70 3.56
N GLU A 91 -12.67 33.20 4.07
CA GLU A 91 -13.86 33.52 3.28
C GLU A 91 -13.56 34.58 2.21
N ARG A 92 -12.86 35.66 2.58
CA ARG A 92 -12.47 36.73 1.64
C ARG A 92 -11.45 36.27 0.59
N ALA A 93 -10.62 35.28 0.93
CA ALA A 93 -9.61 34.75 0.01
C ALA A 93 -10.17 33.71 -0.98
N GLN A 94 -11.48 33.39 -0.94
CA GLN A 94 -12.09 32.31 -1.72
C GLN A 94 -11.34 30.96 -1.59
N LEU A 95 -10.72 30.73 -0.43
CA LEU A 95 -9.99 29.49 -0.14
C LEU A 95 -10.92 28.53 0.59
N ASP A 96 -11.44 27.53 -0.13
CA ASP A 96 -12.20 26.44 0.47
C ASP A 96 -11.26 25.40 1.09
N ILE A 97 -11.07 25.46 2.41
CA ILE A 97 -10.43 24.34 3.13
C ILE A 97 -11.51 23.29 3.40
N VAL A 98 -11.69 22.37 2.47
CA VAL A 98 -12.63 21.22 2.51
C VAL A 98 -12.68 20.55 3.90
N VAL A 99 -13.89 20.48 4.47
CA VAL A 99 -14.29 19.59 5.59
C VAL A 99 -15.57 18.90 5.15
N LYS A 100 -15.56 17.57 5.05
CA LYS A 100 -16.79 16.78 4.91
C LYS A 100 -17.54 16.78 6.24
N THR A 101 -18.69 17.43 6.27
CA THR A 101 -19.85 17.08 7.11
C THR A 101 -21.06 17.25 6.21
N GLU A 102 -21.68 16.14 5.81
CA GLU A 102 -22.85 16.06 4.92
C GLU A 102 -24.16 16.49 5.61
N PRO A 103 -25.27 16.85 4.91
CA PRO A 103 -25.75 16.17 3.68
C PRO A 103 -26.48 16.95 2.53
N ILE A 104 -26.51 16.29 1.35
CA ILE A 104 -27.47 16.29 0.20
C ILE A 104 -27.32 17.28 -1.01
N LYS A 105 -27.03 16.65 -2.19
CA LYS A 105 -27.39 16.87 -3.63
C LYS A 105 -27.06 18.24 -4.27
N THR A 106 -26.33 18.37 -5.38
CA THR A 106 -26.48 17.73 -6.72
C THR A 106 -25.14 17.66 -7.49
N GLU A 107 -25.15 16.85 -8.54
CA GLU A 107 -24.09 16.47 -9.49
C GLU A 107 -23.26 17.64 -10.08
N ASP A 108 -21.92 17.50 -10.09
CA ASP A 108 -21.15 17.37 -11.33
C ASP A 108 -19.65 17.03 -11.04
N THR A 109 -19.12 16.16 -11.88
CA THR A 109 -17.89 15.36 -11.76
C THR A 109 -16.57 16.12 -11.93
N ILE A 110 -15.66 15.94 -10.97
CA ILE A 110 -14.20 15.89 -11.16
C ILE A 110 -13.68 14.74 -10.29
N GLU A 111 -13.16 13.68 -10.92
CA GLU A 111 -12.58 12.51 -10.24
C GLU A 111 -11.28 12.90 -9.52
N SER A 112 -11.34 13.01 -8.19
CA SER A 112 -10.14 13.02 -7.33
C SER A 112 -9.92 11.62 -6.77
N GLU A 113 -8.67 11.15 -6.80
CA GLU A 113 -8.17 9.93 -6.18
C GLU A 113 -8.85 9.63 -4.83
N ARG A 114 -9.77 8.67 -4.85
CA ARG A 114 -10.33 8.10 -3.62
C ARG A 114 -9.46 6.90 -3.24
N ALA A 115 -9.07 6.83 -1.97
CA ALA A 115 -8.63 5.57 -1.39
C ALA A 115 -9.67 4.50 -1.71
N LEU A 116 -9.22 3.35 -2.21
CA LEU A 116 -10.09 2.21 -2.45
C LEU A 116 -10.43 1.64 -1.07
N VAL A 117 -11.64 1.93 -0.59
CA VAL A 117 -12.24 1.26 0.57
C VAL A 117 -13.26 0.27 -0.02
N PRO A 118 -12.90 -1.01 -0.19
CA PRO A 118 -13.79 -2.03 -0.73
C PRO A 118 -14.88 -2.39 0.29
N ASP A 119 -16.12 -2.58 -0.19
CA ASP A 119 -17.30 -2.96 0.61
C ASP A 119 -17.23 -4.39 1.20
N SER A 120 -16.16 -5.16 0.92
CA SER A 120 -16.02 -6.56 1.32
C SER A 120 -14.66 -6.85 1.96
N PHE A 121 -14.39 -6.23 3.11
CA PHE A 121 -13.27 -6.62 3.96
C PHE A 121 -13.60 -7.83 4.87
N ALA A 122 -14.88 -8.01 5.22
CA ALA A 122 -15.36 -9.09 6.08
C ALA A 122 -15.03 -10.52 5.58
N ALA A 123 -14.66 -10.70 4.30
CA ALA A 123 -14.31 -12.00 3.72
C ALA A 123 -12.80 -12.34 3.83
N LEU A 124 -11.96 -11.43 4.31
CA LEU A 124 -10.54 -11.69 4.61
C LEU A 124 -10.31 -12.12 6.09
N GLU A 125 -11.38 -12.14 6.90
CA GLU A 125 -11.35 -12.06 8.37
C GLU A 125 -11.73 -13.34 9.13
N TYR A 126 -11.06 -14.45 8.82
CA TYR A 126 -10.85 -15.47 9.86
C TYR A 126 -9.38 -15.73 10.15
N ALA A 127 -8.47 -15.25 9.28
CA ALA A 127 -7.05 -15.57 9.32
C ALA A 127 -6.29 -14.93 10.50
N THR A 128 -6.74 -13.82 11.10
CA THR A 128 -5.96 -13.11 12.15
C THR A 128 -6.36 -13.42 13.59
N LYS A 129 -7.40 -14.23 13.82
CA LYS A 129 -7.82 -14.60 15.18
C LYS A 129 -6.98 -15.79 15.66
N THR A 130 -6.00 -15.45 16.50
CA THR A 130 -5.14 -16.33 17.31
C THR A 130 -4.04 -17.09 16.56
N CYS A 131 -2.79 -16.58 16.61
CA CYS A 131 -1.64 -17.48 16.76
C CYS A 131 -1.68 -17.96 18.22
N PRO A 132 -2.07 -19.20 18.52
CA PRO A 132 -1.76 -19.74 19.83
C PRO A 132 -0.22 -19.79 19.93
N ASN A 133 0.33 -19.35 21.06
CA ASN A 133 1.79 -19.37 21.31
C ASN A 133 2.41 -20.77 21.21
N PHE A 134 1.57 -21.81 21.11
CA PHE A 134 1.92 -23.19 20.84
C PHE A 134 0.84 -23.82 19.94
N PRO A 135 1.19 -24.59 18.89
CA PRO A 135 0.20 -25.41 18.20
C PRO A 135 -0.47 -26.33 19.23
N PRO A 136 -1.79 -26.56 19.16
CA PRO A 136 -2.45 -27.49 20.07
C PRO A 136 -1.72 -28.82 19.97
N THR A 137 -1.34 -29.39 21.12
CA THR A 137 -0.50 -30.59 21.26
C THR A 137 -1.10 -31.84 20.59
N SER A 138 -2.30 -31.73 20.01
CA SER A 138 -3.09 -32.77 19.34
C SER A 138 -3.52 -32.39 17.92
N SER A 139 -2.90 -31.40 17.27
CA SER A 139 -3.28 -31.03 15.90
C SER A 139 -2.98 -32.17 14.92
N PHE A 140 -3.95 -32.48 14.05
CA PHE A 140 -3.78 -33.43 12.94
C PHE A 140 -3.07 -32.81 11.73
N THR A 141 -2.86 -31.48 11.73
CA THR A 141 -2.16 -30.73 10.68
C THR A 141 -1.12 -29.75 11.25
N PRO A 142 -0.10 -30.26 11.96
CA PRO A 142 0.85 -29.43 12.72
C PRO A 142 1.76 -28.55 11.84
N VAL A 143 2.06 -28.95 10.60
CA VAL A 143 2.81 -28.16 9.62
C VAL A 143 1.94 -27.02 9.09
N LEU A 144 0.67 -27.29 8.74
CA LEU A 144 -0.25 -26.24 8.29
C LEU A 144 -0.51 -25.20 9.38
N ASP A 145 -0.59 -25.61 10.64
CA ASP A 145 -0.76 -24.68 11.75
C ASP A 145 0.43 -23.73 11.90
N ARG A 146 1.66 -24.24 11.76
CA ARG A 146 2.86 -23.41 11.75
C ARG A 146 2.91 -22.49 10.52
N ILE A 147 2.53 -22.98 9.35
CA ILE A 147 2.44 -22.16 8.13
C ILE A 147 1.43 -21.03 8.31
N ARG A 148 0.25 -21.33 8.85
CA ARG A 148 -0.78 -20.32 9.16
C ARG A 148 -0.23 -19.27 10.12
N CYS A 149 0.39 -19.70 11.23
CA CYS A 149 0.92 -18.75 12.19
C CYS A 149 2.07 -17.91 11.60
N GLY A 150 2.98 -18.53 10.84
CA GLY A 150 4.06 -17.81 10.15
C GLY A 150 3.51 -16.79 9.15
N TYR A 151 2.49 -17.16 8.37
CA TYR A 151 1.89 -16.25 7.38
C TYR A 151 1.21 -15.08 8.08
N ASN A 152 0.50 -15.32 9.19
CA ASN A 152 -0.14 -14.27 9.97
C ASN A 152 0.87 -13.27 10.56
N VAL A 153 2.02 -13.77 11.03
CA VAL A 153 3.12 -12.90 11.49
C VAL A 153 3.67 -12.08 10.33
N MET A 154 3.95 -12.71 9.19
CA MET A 154 4.42 -12.02 7.97
C MET A 154 3.45 -10.92 7.52
N ALA A 155 2.15 -11.23 7.45
CA ALA A 155 1.10 -10.30 7.07
C ALA A 155 0.99 -9.11 8.03
N ARG A 156 1.10 -9.35 9.35
CA ARG A 156 1.08 -8.29 10.37
C ARG A 156 2.31 -7.38 10.30
N ILE A 157 3.51 -7.96 10.14
CA ILE A 157 4.74 -7.18 9.97
C ILE A 157 4.61 -6.27 8.76
N ARG A 158 4.18 -6.82 7.61
CA ARG A 158 4.00 -6.07 6.38
C ARG A 158 2.94 -4.99 6.52
N LYS A 159 1.76 -5.31 7.07
CA LYS A 159 0.70 -4.31 7.34
C LYS A 159 1.24 -3.14 8.14
N CYS A 160 1.82 -3.41 9.31
CA CYS A 160 2.30 -2.35 10.21
C CYS A 160 3.42 -1.53 9.57
N ALA A 161 4.43 -2.18 8.99
CA ALA A 161 5.57 -1.49 8.39
C ALA A 161 5.16 -0.65 7.19
N GLU A 162 4.33 -1.19 6.29
CA GLU A 162 3.83 -0.48 5.12
C GLU A 162 2.94 0.72 5.49
N LEU A 163 2.08 0.60 6.52
CA LEU A 163 1.26 1.72 7.00
C LEU A 163 2.13 2.84 7.61
N CYS A 164 3.20 2.47 8.33
CA CYS A 164 4.09 3.44 8.97
C CYS A 164 5.00 4.19 7.99
N MET A 165 5.34 3.62 6.84
CA MET A 165 6.21 4.27 5.84
C MET A 165 5.45 5.20 4.88
N ARG A 166 4.12 5.31 5.01
CA ARG A 166 3.30 6.17 4.15
C ARG A 166 3.64 7.66 4.34
N PRO A 167 3.50 8.47 3.27
CA PRO A 167 3.56 9.92 3.38
C PRO A 167 2.57 10.48 4.40
N VAL A 168 2.87 11.65 4.97
CA VAL A 168 2.10 12.27 6.07
C VAL A 168 0.64 12.54 5.68
N ASP A 169 0.38 12.86 4.42
CA ASP A 169 -0.96 13.07 3.86
C ASP A 169 -1.78 11.77 3.72
N LYS A 170 -1.11 10.61 3.67
CA LYS A 170 -1.71 9.27 3.63
C LYS A 170 -1.55 8.50 4.97
N PHE A 171 -1.20 9.21 6.05
CA PHE A 171 -1.03 8.64 7.38
C PHE A 171 -2.34 8.08 7.94
N VAL A 172 -2.26 6.90 8.55
CA VAL A 172 -3.39 6.25 9.24
C VAL A 172 -3.08 6.23 10.73
N HIS A 173 -3.97 6.76 11.56
CA HIS A 173 -3.75 6.76 13.00
C HIS A 173 -3.81 5.32 13.54
N PRO A 174 -2.89 4.88 14.43
CA PRO A 174 -2.87 3.50 14.91
C PRO A 174 -4.17 2.99 15.54
N GLN A 175 -4.97 3.87 16.13
CA GLN A 175 -6.28 3.52 16.70
C GLN A 175 -7.40 3.34 15.65
N GLU A 176 -7.14 3.74 14.42
CA GLU A 176 -8.04 3.60 13.26
C GLU A 176 -7.61 2.41 12.38
N ILE A 177 -6.58 1.66 12.78
CA ILE A 177 -6.13 0.43 12.12
C ILE A 177 -6.67 -0.74 12.94
N ASP A 178 -7.63 -1.47 12.39
CA ASP A 178 -7.95 -2.80 12.88
C ASP A 178 -7.50 -3.86 11.85
N ASP A 179 -7.69 -5.14 12.18
CA ASP A 179 -7.40 -6.24 11.25
C ASP A 179 -8.40 -6.26 10.07
N GLU A 180 -9.49 -5.49 10.19
CA GLU A 180 -10.70 -5.57 9.36
C GLU A 180 -10.89 -4.36 8.42
N SER A 181 -10.16 -3.27 8.65
CA SER A 181 -10.33 -2.03 7.93
C SER A 181 -9.05 -1.21 7.99
N PHE A 182 -8.39 -1.09 6.84
CA PHE A 182 -7.31 -0.14 6.64
C PHE A 182 -7.37 0.36 5.19
N PRO A 183 -7.02 1.64 4.95
CA PRO A 183 -7.11 2.20 3.61
C PRO A 183 -6.05 1.57 2.71
N ILE A 184 -6.48 1.00 1.59
CA ILE A 184 -5.62 0.59 0.50
C ILE A 184 -5.38 1.81 -0.40
N ILE A 185 -4.11 2.11 -0.66
CA ILE A 185 -3.73 3.27 -1.48
C ILE A 185 -3.19 2.83 -2.84
N ILE A 186 -3.24 3.72 -3.81
CA ILE A 186 -2.49 3.55 -5.05
C ILE A 186 -1.00 3.65 -4.70
N GLY A 187 -0.24 2.65 -5.14
CA GLY A 187 1.20 2.60 -4.90
C GLY A 187 1.99 3.58 -5.77
N THR A 188 3.19 3.89 -5.31
CA THR A 188 4.20 4.64 -6.06
C THR A 188 5.48 3.80 -6.15
N GLN A 189 6.39 4.14 -7.04
CA GLN A 189 7.64 3.43 -7.28
C GLN A 189 8.48 3.35 -5.99
N SER A 190 8.64 4.48 -5.28
CA SER A 190 9.45 4.50 -4.05
C SER A 190 8.83 3.72 -2.89
N LEU A 191 7.50 3.66 -2.82
CA LEU A 191 6.80 2.86 -1.81
C LEU A 191 6.86 1.39 -2.16
N PHE A 192 6.71 1.02 -3.45
CA PHE A 192 6.84 -0.36 -3.90
C PHE A 192 8.23 -0.93 -3.59
N ALA A 193 9.30 -0.21 -3.92
CA ALA A 193 10.67 -0.66 -3.63
C ALA A 193 10.88 -0.97 -2.13
N ARG A 194 10.40 -0.08 -1.25
CA ARG A 194 10.45 -0.26 0.21
C ARG A 194 9.54 -1.40 0.70
N ALA A 195 8.35 -1.56 0.14
CA ALA A 195 7.44 -2.66 0.49
C ALA A 195 8.01 -4.02 0.09
N THR A 196 8.73 -4.11 -1.03
CA THR A 196 9.43 -5.34 -1.44
C THR A 196 10.51 -5.74 -0.42
N GLN A 197 11.28 -4.79 0.12
CA GLN A 197 12.24 -5.07 1.19
C GLN A 197 11.55 -5.59 2.45
N ILE A 198 10.41 -4.99 2.83
CA ILE A 198 9.62 -5.43 3.99
C ILE A 198 9.11 -6.85 3.75
N LEU A 199 8.59 -7.16 2.57
CA LEU A 199 8.18 -8.51 2.19
C LEU A 199 9.34 -9.49 2.37
N GLN A 200 10.48 -9.25 1.72
CA GLN A 200 11.67 -10.11 1.82
C GLN A 200 12.10 -10.32 3.28
N SER A 201 12.15 -9.25 4.07
CA SER A 201 12.50 -9.32 5.49
C SER A 201 11.51 -10.18 6.28
N SER A 202 10.21 -9.98 6.06
CA SER A 202 9.15 -10.72 6.77
C SER A 202 9.06 -12.21 6.37
N ILE A 203 9.59 -12.61 5.21
CA ILE A 203 9.66 -14.02 4.81
C ILE A 203 10.63 -14.80 5.72
N PHE A 204 11.66 -14.16 6.29
CA PHE A 204 12.53 -14.81 7.27
C PHE A 204 11.76 -15.22 8.53
N ASP A 205 10.87 -14.35 9.02
CA ASP A 205 10.01 -14.65 10.18
C ASP A 205 9.01 -15.75 9.84
N PHE A 206 8.36 -15.67 8.66
CA PHE A 206 7.50 -16.74 8.15
C PHE A 206 8.21 -18.09 8.15
N ALA A 207 9.39 -18.16 7.51
CA ALA A 207 10.13 -19.40 7.34
C ALA A 207 10.62 -19.98 8.67
N SER A 208 11.07 -19.12 9.59
CA SER A 208 11.52 -19.54 10.93
C SER A 208 10.40 -20.15 11.78
N ILE A 209 9.16 -19.65 11.61
CA ILE A 209 7.98 -20.19 12.30
C ILE A 209 7.47 -21.45 11.61
N ALA A 210 7.34 -21.42 10.28
CA ALA A 210 6.76 -22.50 9.50
C ALA A 210 7.65 -23.76 9.49
N PHE A 211 8.98 -23.57 9.40
CA PHE A 211 9.96 -24.62 9.13
C PHE A 211 11.13 -24.55 10.14
N PRO A 212 11.10 -25.33 11.24
CA PRO A 212 12.14 -25.27 12.27
C PRO A 212 13.57 -25.46 11.75
N GLU A 213 13.75 -26.35 10.77
CA GLU A 213 15.04 -26.63 10.09
C GLU A 213 15.64 -25.37 9.44
N PHE A 214 14.81 -24.41 9.02
CA PHE A 214 15.26 -23.16 8.40
C PHE A 214 16.13 -22.34 9.36
N VAL A 215 15.85 -22.40 10.67
CA VAL A 215 16.58 -21.64 11.70
C VAL A 215 18.05 -22.03 11.73
N GLU A 216 18.37 -23.28 11.43
CA GLU A 216 19.75 -23.81 11.46
C GLU A 216 20.57 -23.41 10.22
N LEU A 217 19.94 -22.90 9.18
CA LEU A 217 20.64 -22.57 7.93
C LEU A 217 21.60 -21.37 8.08
N PRO A 218 22.74 -21.41 7.37
CA PRO A 218 23.62 -20.25 7.18
C PRO A 218 22.87 -19.05 6.58
N LYS A 219 23.31 -17.83 6.93
CA LYS A 219 22.65 -16.58 6.47
C LYS A 219 22.56 -16.47 4.94
N ASN A 220 23.60 -16.88 4.22
CA ASN A 220 23.63 -16.88 2.75
C ASN A 220 22.63 -17.87 2.15
N GLU A 221 22.44 -19.05 2.75
CA GLU A 221 21.46 -20.04 2.29
C GLU A 221 20.03 -19.58 2.57
N LYS A 222 19.78 -18.98 3.74
CA LYS A 222 18.49 -18.35 4.05
C LYS A 222 18.17 -17.26 3.04
N TRP A 223 19.14 -16.40 2.73
CA TRP A 223 18.96 -15.35 1.73
C TRP A 223 18.71 -15.91 0.34
N HIS A 224 19.44 -16.96 -0.08
CA HIS A 224 19.21 -17.64 -1.35
C HIS A 224 17.75 -18.13 -1.48
N LEU A 225 17.22 -18.75 -0.43
CA LEU A 225 15.83 -19.21 -0.39
C LEU A 225 14.82 -18.07 -0.50
N VAL A 226 15.00 -17.01 0.30
CA VAL A 226 14.10 -15.84 0.31
C VAL A 226 14.12 -15.12 -1.04
N ARG A 227 15.31 -14.89 -1.59
CA ARG A 227 15.49 -14.24 -2.90
C ARG A 227 14.86 -15.04 -4.03
N GLY A 228 14.89 -16.37 -3.97
CA GLY A 228 14.31 -17.23 -5.01
C GLY A 228 12.78 -17.37 -4.96
N CYS A 229 12.13 -16.96 -3.86
CA CYS A 229 10.70 -17.19 -3.67
C CYS A 229 9.82 -15.94 -3.49
N TYR A 230 10.39 -14.78 -3.14
CA TYR A 230 9.57 -13.62 -2.72
C TYR A 230 8.58 -13.15 -3.79
N GLU A 231 8.97 -13.11 -5.07
CA GLU A 231 8.07 -12.68 -6.16
C GLU A 231 6.93 -13.66 -6.38
N ARG A 232 7.23 -14.96 -6.34
CA ARG A 232 6.23 -16.01 -6.48
C ARG A 232 5.21 -15.96 -5.33
N ILE A 233 5.70 -15.80 -4.10
CA ILE A 233 4.85 -15.57 -2.91
C ILE A 233 3.97 -14.34 -3.12
N HIS A 234 4.56 -13.23 -3.60
CA HIS A 234 3.84 -11.99 -3.88
C HIS A 234 2.74 -12.18 -4.93
N ILE A 235 3.03 -12.87 -6.04
CA ILE A 235 2.07 -13.09 -7.13
C ILE A 235 0.88 -13.93 -6.66
N ILE A 236 1.14 -15.01 -5.91
CA ILE A 236 0.09 -15.86 -5.34
C ILE A 236 -0.78 -15.06 -4.38
N GLU A 237 -0.16 -14.35 -3.44
CA GLU A 237 -0.89 -13.52 -2.45
C GLU A 237 -1.68 -12.40 -3.12
N SER A 238 -1.05 -11.66 -4.04
CA SER A 238 -1.69 -10.57 -4.77
C SER A 238 -2.90 -11.06 -5.52
N SER A 239 -2.77 -12.17 -6.27
CA SER A 239 -3.87 -12.74 -7.05
C SER A 239 -5.00 -13.25 -6.15
N TYR A 240 -4.68 -13.94 -5.06
CA TYR A 240 -5.66 -14.45 -4.10
C TYR A 240 -6.45 -13.33 -3.42
N ARG A 241 -5.77 -12.27 -2.99
CA ARG A 241 -6.41 -11.12 -2.36
C ARG A 241 -7.21 -10.31 -3.38
N ALA A 242 -6.68 -10.10 -4.57
CA ALA A 242 -7.31 -9.29 -5.59
C ALA A 242 -8.62 -9.92 -6.09
N VAL A 243 -8.71 -11.25 -6.24
CA VAL A 243 -9.99 -11.92 -6.62
C VAL A 243 -11.07 -11.78 -5.56
N LYS A 244 -10.70 -11.67 -4.28
CA LYS A 244 -11.64 -11.48 -3.17
C LYS A 244 -12.08 -10.03 -3.01
N VAL A 245 -11.12 -9.11 -3.08
CA VAL A 245 -11.33 -7.69 -2.75
C VAL A 245 -11.88 -6.90 -3.94
N PHE A 246 -11.46 -7.23 -5.16
CA PHE A 246 -11.77 -6.46 -6.38
C PHE A 246 -12.37 -7.33 -7.48
N PRO A 247 -13.35 -8.22 -7.23
CA PRO A 247 -13.70 -9.35 -8.10
C PRO A 247 -13.94 -8.98 -9.58
N HIS A 248 -14.39 -7.75 -9.84
CA HIS A 248 -14.73 -7.22 -11.17
C HIS A 248 -13.71 -6.25 -11.75
N ASP A 249 -12.75 -5.77 -10.96
CA ASP A 249 -11.77 -4.78 -11.41
C ASP A 249 -10.42 -5.42 -11.73
N SER A 250 -9.75 -4.92 -12.77
CA SER A 250 -8.37 -5.25 -13.14
C SER A 250 -7.35 -4.52 -12.25
N ILE A 251 -7.57 -4.63 -10.93
CA ILE A 251 -6.70 -4.07 -9.89
C ILE A 251 -5.86 -5.19 -9.30
N ILE A 252 -4.57 -4.97 -9.20
CA ILE A 252 -3.61 -5.86 -8.54
C ILE A 252 -3.12 -5.26 -7.22
N PHE A 253 -2.71 -6.12 -6.30
CA PHE A 253 -1.90 -5.69 -5.15
C PHE A 253 -0.43 -5.70 -5.56
N ILE A 254 0.25 -4.58 -5.41
CA ILE A 254 1.72 -4.50 -5.57
C ILE A 254 2.45 -4.60 -4.23
N SER A 255 1.71 -4.62 -3.12
CA SER A 255 2.20 -4.84 -1.76
C SER A 255 1.05 -5.28 -0.84
N TYR A 256 1.27 -5.36 0.48
CA TYR A 256 0.20 -5.72 1.39
C TYR A 256 -0.89 -4.63 1.46
N THR A 257 -0.54 -3.36 1.31
CA THR A 257 -1.45 -2.24 1.54
C THR A 257 -1.62 -1.30 0.35
N MET A 258 -1.05 -1.65 -0.81
CA MET A 258 -1.08 -0.82 -2.01
C MET A 258 -1.48 -1.59 -3.26
N THR A 259 -2.15 -0.89 -4.16
CA THR A 259 -2.64 -1.43 -5.44
C THR A 259 -2.09 -0.69 -6.64
N LEU A 260 -2.25 -1.31 -7.80
CA LEU A 260 -1.95 -0.76 -9.12
C LEU A 260 -3.00 -1.27 -10.13
N SER A 261 -3.28 -0.47 -11.14
CA SER A 261 -4.15 -0.77 -12.29
C SER A 261 -3.59 -0.09 -13.53
N THR A 262 -4.11 -0.46 -14.70
CA THR A 262 -3.76 0.20 -15.97
C THR A 262 -4.05 1.71 -15.98
N SER A 263 -5.05 2.16 -15.21
CA SER A 263 -5.43 3.57 -15.06
C SER A 263 -4.58 4.34 -14.04
N THR A 264 -3.72 3.68 -13.27
CA THR A 264 -2.94 4.30 -12.19
C THR A 264 -1.43 4.15 -12.38
N ILE A 265 -0.97 3.64 -13.52
CA ILE A 265 0.45 3.44 -13.84
C ILE A 265 1.20 4.77 -13.90
N GLU A 266 0.57 5.82 -14.43
CA GLU A 266 1.16 7.15 -14.49
C GLU A 266 1.39 7.70 -13.07
N HIS A 267 0.45 7.50 -12.15
CA HIS A 267 0.64 7.85 -10.73
C HIS A 267 1.74 7.01 -10.08
N PHE A 268 1.89 5.74 -10.46
CA PHE A 268 2.94 4.88 -9.91
C PHE A 268 4.34 5.49 -10.10
N PHE A 269 4.61 6.12 -11.24
CA PHE A 269 5.88 6.79 -11.52
C PHE A 269 5.93 8.27 -11.08
N SER A 270 4.93 8.78 -10.37
CA SER A 270 4.86 10.20 -9.98
C SER A 270 5.96 10.66 -9.02
N ASP A 271 6.60 9.73 -8.31
CA ASP A 271 7.71 9.99 -7.39
C ASP A 271 9.09 9.60 -7.95
N CYS A 272 9.17 9.33 -9.25
CA CYS A 272 10.44 9.15 -9.96
C CYS A 272 11.14 10.49 -10.20
N GLU A 273 12.46 10.45 -10.43
CA GLU A 273 13.23 11.67 -10.72
C GLU A 273 12.75 12.33 -12.04
N PRO A 274 12.69 13.68 -12.11
CA PRO A 274 12.07 14.39 -13.24
C PRO A 274 12.68 14.16 -14.62
N ASN A 275 13.87 13.57 -14.69
CA ASN A 275 14.64 13.37 -15.92
C ASN A 275 14.65 11.92 -16.42
N ILE A 276 13.95 11.00 -15.73
CA ILE A 276 13.89 9.60 -16.16
C ILE A 276 12.78 9.46 -17.19
N ASN A 277 13.07 8.80 -18.32
CA ASN A 277 12.04 8.47 -19.30
C ASN A 277 11.15 7.35 -18.75
N ILE A 278 9.93 7.71 -18.33
CA ILE A 278 8.95 6.79 -17.76
C ILE A 278 8.08 6.08 -18.83
N GLU A 279 8.11 6.51 -20.10
CA GLU A 279 7.17 6.03 -21.14
C GLU A 279 7.31 4.53 -21.40
N GLU A 280 8.54 4.04 -21.48
CA GLU A 280 8.83 2.62 -21.64
C GLU A 280 8.38 1.83 -20.41
N GLY A 281 8.64 2.34 -19.20
CA GLY A 281 8.21 1.69 -17.97
C GLY A 281 6.69 1.62 -17.82
N ILE A 282 5.98 2.66 -18.25
CA ILE A 282 4.51 2.66 -18.31
C ILE A 282 4.02 1.59 -19.29
N THR A 283 4.64 1.50 -20.47
CA THR A 283 4.28 0.50 -21.50
C THR A 283 4.50 -0.92 -21.00
N THR A 284 5.65 -1.19 -20.39
CA THR A 284 6.00 -2.49 -19.80
C THR A 284 5.01 -2.88 -18.72
N LEU A 285 4.80 -2.03 -17.69
CA LEU A 285 3.86 -2.36 -16.61
C LEU A 285 2.43 -2.56 -17.10
N ARG A 286 2.00 -1.81 -18.13
CA ARG A 286 0.67 -2.00 -18.73
C ARG A 286 0.53 -3.38 -19.33
N GLN A 287 1.51 -3.81 -20.12
CA GLN A 287 1.53 -5.16 -20.70
C GLN A 287 1.57 -6.24 -19.62
N THR A 288 2.35 -6.06 -18.55
CA THR A 288 2.39 -6.98 -17.41
C THR A 288 1.02 -7.15 -16.78
N ILE A 289 0.29 -6.04 -16.51
CA ILE A 289 -1.04 -6.09 -15.89
C ILE A 289 -2.06 -6.73 -16.84
N GLU A 290 -2.13 -6.28 -18.09
CA GLU A 290 -3.12 -6.77 -19.06
C GLU A 290 -2.92 -8.25 -19.42
N CYS A 291 -1.67 -8.70 -19.60
CA CYS A 291 -1.39 -10.07 -20.01
C CYS A 291 -1.23 -11.02 -18.84
N ASN A 292 -0.39 -10.68 -17.85
CA ASN A 292 0.02 -11.63 -16.82
C ASN A 292 -0.95 -11.63 -15.63
N ALA A 293 -1.38 -10.45 -15.17
CA ALA A 293 -2.25 -10.39 -14.01
C ALA A 293 -3.65 -10.97 -14.29
N GLU A 294 -4.25 -10.65 -15.44
CA GLU A 294 -5.57 -11.19 -15.80
C GLU A 294 -5.58 -12.71 -15.97
N ARG A 295 -4.51 -13.29 -16.54
CA ARG A 295 -4.36 -14.75 -16.65
C ARG A 295 -4.27 -15.43 -15.29
N THR A 296 -3.41 -14.91 -14.41
CA THR A 296 -3.24 -15.46 -13.05
C THR A 296 -4.51 -15.28 -12.22
N ARG A 297 -5.16 -14.12 -12.32
CA ARG A 297 -6.42 -13.81 -11.65
C ARG A 297 -7.55 -14.73 -12.12
N GLY A 298 -7.67 -14.95 -13.43
CA GLY A 298 -8.64 -15.89 -13.99
C GLY A 298 -8.42 -17.32 -13.51
N ALA A 299 -7.15 -17.77 -13.43
CA ALA A 299 -6.82 -19.08 -12.87
C ALA A 299 -7.15 -19.17 -11.37
N MET A 300 -6.80 -18.16 -10.59
CA MET A 300 -7.09 -18.08 -9.16
C MET A 300 -8.60 -18.10 -8.87
N ARG A 301 -9.40 -17.38 -9.68
CA ARG A 301 -10.86 -17.37 -9.56
C ARG A 301 -11.48 -18.75 -9.85
N ARG A 302 -11.02 -19.43 -10.91
CA ARG A 302 -11.49 -20.78 -11.26
C ARG A 302 -11.12 -21.80 -10.17
N ALA A 303 -9.93 -21.66 -9.61
CA ALA A 303 -9.47 -22.56 -8.56
C ALA A 303 -10.28 -22.43 -7.28
N ASN A 304 -10.81 -21.24 -6.96
CA ASN A 304 -11.61 -20.98 -5.77
C ASN A 304 -11.00 -21.61 -4.51
N LEU A 305 -9.80 -21.15 -4.16
CA LEU A 305 -8.99 -21.74 -3.10
C LEU A 305 -9.60 -21.53 -1.72
N SER A 306 -9.55 -22.58 -0.89
CA SER A 306 -9.70 -22.41 0.57
C SER A 306 -8.52 -21.62 1.14
N GLU A 307 -8.64 -21.20 2.40
CA GLU A 307 -7.52 -20.56 3.10
C GLU A 307 -6.35 -21.53 3.28
N GLU A 308 -6.61 -22.78 3.64
CA GLU A 308 -5.60 -23.83 3.80
C GLU A 308 -4.85 -24.08 2.50
N GLU A 309 -5.56 -24.14 1.37
CA GLU A 309 -4.95 -24.34 0.06
C GLU A 309 -4.09 -23.14 -0.35
N PHE A 310 -4.56 -21.92 -0.06
CA PHE A 310 -3.76 -20.71 -0.25
C PHE A 310 -2.47 -20.75 0.58
N LEU A 311 -2.55 -21.11 1.87
CA LEU A 311 -1.40 -21.25 2.75
C LEU A 311 -0.43 -22.33 2.26
N VAL A 312 -0.95 -23.45 1.75
CA VAL A 312 -0.14 -24.49 1.10
C VAL A 312 0.59 -23.92 -0.11
N LEU A 313 -0.07 -23.15 -0.98
CA LEU A 313 0.59 -22.56 -2.14
C LEU A 313 1.72 -21.60 -1.73
N ILE A 314 1.53 -20.79 -0.68
CA ILE A 314 2.60 -19.93 -0.14
C ILE A 314 3.78 -20.78 0.37
N ALA A 315 3.51 -21.83 1.13
CA ALA A 315 4.54 -22.72 1.67
C ALA A 315 5.28 -23.51 0.58
N LEU A 316 4.57 -23.97 -0.46
CA LEU A 316 5.18 -24.64 -1.61
C LEU A 316 5.99 -23.66 -2.44
N ALA A 317 5.51 -22.43 -2.64
CA ALA A 317 6.26 -21.40 -3.34
C ALA A 317 7.59 -21.07 -2.65
N PHE A 318 7.62 -21.10 -1.30
CA PHE A 318 8.85 -20.97 -0.53
C PHE A 318 9.84 -22.11 -0.80
N TRP A 319 9.35 -23.35 -0.83
CA TRP A 319 10.18 -24.52 -1.11
C TRP A 319 10.37 -24.81 -2.60
N ASN A 320 9.83 -24.00 -3.51
CA ASN A 320 9.96 -24.16 -4.97
C ASN A 320 11.21 -23.48 -5.52
N ASN A 321 12.35 -23.73 -4.87
CA ASN A 321 13.65 -23.12 -5.17
C ASN A 321 14.58 -24.09 -5.91
N ASP A 322 14.04 -25.01 -6.72
CA ASP A 322 14.79 -26.00 -7.50
C ASP A 322 15.65 -25.28 -8.55
N THR A 323 16.80 -24.79 -8.11
CA THR A 323 17.85 -24.21 -8.92
C THR A 323 18.93 -25.27 -9.03
N ILE A 324 19.44 -25.51 -10.25
CA ILE A 324 20.51 -26.49 -10.51
C ILE A 324 21.76 -26.22 -9.64
N THR A 325 21.89 -25.00 -9.12
CA THR A 325 23.00 -24.51 -8.29
C THR A 325 22.76 -24.60 -6.78
N ALA A 326 21.59 -25.04 -6.31
CA ALA A 326 21.31 -25.14 -4.87
C ALA A 326 22.14 -26.25 -4.21
N PRO A 327 22.71 -26.03 -3.01
CA PRO A 327 23.35 -27.07 -2.22
C PRO A 327 22.43 -28.28 -2.01
N GLU A 328 23.01 -29.49 -2.00
CA GLU A 328 22.26 -30.74 -1.80
C GLU A 328 21.50 -30.76 -0.46
N SER A 329 22.03 -30.10 0.56
CA SER A 329 21.36 -29.89 1.86
C SER A 329 20.02 -29.18 1.71
N ILE A 330 19.97 -28.10 0.93
CA ILE A 330 18.75 -27.32 0.66
C ILE A 330 17.74 -28.17 -0.11
N ASN A 331 18.18 -28.89 -1.14
CA ASN A 331 17.30 -29.74 -1.93
C ASN A 331 16.66 -30.84 -1.08
N ARG A 332 17.43 -31.52 -0.23
CA ARG A 332 16.91 -32.52 0.71
C ARG A 332 15.87 -31.94 1.66
N MET A 333 16.14 -30.76 2.22
CA MET A 333 15.23 -30.07 3.12
C MET A 333 13.95 -29.62 2.40
N ALA A 334 14.06 -29.13 1.16
CA ALA A 334 12.91 -28.77 0.35
C ALA A 334 12.02 -29.99 0.06
N THR A 335 12.61 -31.13 -0.33
CA THR A 335 11.88 -32.39 -0.52
C THR A 335 11.17 -32.85 0.75
N ALA A 336 11.86 -32.81 1.89
CA ALA A 336 11.28 -33.20 3.17
C ALA A 336 10.10 -32.31 3.59
N ASN A 337 10.25 -30.99 3.46
CA ASN A 337 9.20 -30.04 3.81
C ASN A 337 8.01 -30.11 2.84
N ARG A 338 8.24 -30.22 1.51
CA ARG A 338 7.16 -30.44 0.54
C ARG A 338 6.35 -31.69 0.86
N ALA A 339 7.02 -32.80 1.20
CA ALA A 339 6.34 -34.03 1.60
C ALA A 339 5.53 -33.86 2.90
N ALA A 340 6.04 -33.10 3.86
CA ALA A 340 5.33 -32.80 5.11
C ALA A 340 4.09 -31.92 4.89
N ILE A 341 4.22 -30.86 4.06
CA ILE A 341 3.11 -30.00 3.65
C ILE A 341 2.01 -30.82 2.97
N MET A 342 2.39 -31.72 2.06
CA MET A 342 1.44 -32.58 1.36
C MET A 342 0.70 -33.52 2.30
N ARG A 343 1.39 -34.14 3.28
CA ARG A 343 0.73 -35.01 4.27
C ARG A 343 -0.33 -34.27 5.08
N ASP A 344 -0.03 -33.06 5.53
CA ASP A 344 -1.01 -32.28 6.27
C ASP A 344 -2.18 -31.82 5.40
N LEU A 345 -1.95 -31.45 4.13
CA LEU A 345 -3.02 -31.12 3.20
C LEU A 345 -3.94 -32.33 2.95
N GLN A 346 -3.36 -33.53 2.82
CA GLN A 346 -4.14 -34.77 2.71
C GLN A 346 -4.98 -35.03 3.96
N ALA A 347 -4.41 -34.84 5.15
CA ALA A 347 -5.14 -34.96 6.41
C ALA A 347 -6.28 -33.93 6.51
N PHE A 348 -6.04 -32.69 6.08
CA PHE A 348 -7.08 -31.66 5.99
C PHE A 348 -8.20 -32.07 5.05
N TYR A 349 -7.91 -32.53 3.83
CA TYR A 349 -8.94 -33.00 2.89
C TYR A 349 -9.74 -34.18 3.43
N ALA A 350 -9.06 -35.17 4.02
CA ALA A 350 -9.73 -36.32 4.63
C ALA A 350 -10.67 -35.89 5.77
N SER A 351 -10.26 -34.94 6.62
CA SER A 351 -11.11 -34.40 7.70
C SER A 351 -12.35 -33.64 7.19
N ASN A 352 -12.28 -33.10 5.98
CA ASN A 352 -13.40 -32.43 5.31
C ASN A 352 -14.20 -33.36 4.39
N GLY A 353 -13.95 -34.67 4.44
CA GLY A 353 -14.67 -35.68 3.66
C GLY A 353 -14.27 -35.76 2.19
N LEU A 354 -13.19 -35.08 1.78
CA LEU A 354 -12.66 -35.16 0.42
C LEU A 354 -11.63 -36.30 0.32
N ASN A 355 -12.10 -37.48 -0.07
CA ASN A 355 -11.27 -38.69 -0.13
C ASN A 355 -10.51 -38.86 -1.46
N ASP A 356 -11.07 -38.39 -2.58
CA ASP A 356 -10.38 -38.33 -3.88
C ASP A 356 -9.97 -36.90 -4.19
N TYR A 357 -8.77 -36.54 -3.76
CA TYR A 357 -8.21 -35.20 -3.88
C TYR A 357 -7.15 -35.09 -5.00
N ALA A 358 -6.93 -36.14 -5.80
CA ALA A 358 -5.87 -36.16 -6.80
C ALA A 358 -6.04 -35.03 -7.84
N ASN A 359 -7.26 -34.84 -8.33
CA ASN A 359 -7.60 -33.74 -9.24
C ASN A 359 -7.35 -32.38 -8.58
N ARG A 360 -7.72 -32.23 -7.30
CA ARG A 360 -7.54 -30.98 -6.57
C ARG A 360 -6.07 -30.62 -6.37
N LEU A 361 -5.22 -31.60 -6.03
CA LEU A 361 -3.77 -31.39 -5.99
C LEU A 361 -3.21 -31.02 -7.36
N GLY A 362 -3.69 -31.67 -8.42
CA GLY A 362 -3.32 -31.32 -9.80
C GLY A 362 -3.62 -29.85 -10.13
N GLU A 363 -4.79 -29.34 -9.73
CA GLU A 363 -5.14 -27.92 -9.88
C GLU A 363 -4.19 -27.00 -9.11
N LEU A 364 -3.88 -27.31 -7.85
CA LEU A 364 -2.94 -26.52 -7.04
C LEU A 364 -1.55 -26.46 -7.67
N PHE A 365 -1.03 -27.58 -8.18
CA PHE A 365 0.27 -27.58 -8.85
C PHE A 365 0.24 -26.82 -10.18
N CYS A 366 -0.84 -26.91 -10.95
CA CYS A 366 -1.01 -26.10 -12.15
C CYS A 366 -0.98 -24.60 -11.83
N LEU A 367 -1.61 -24.17 -10.72
CA LEU A 367 -1.56 -22.79 -10.26
C LEU A 367 -0.14 -22.39 -9.86
N LEU A 368 0.57 -23.24 -9.09
CA LEU A 368 1.94 -22.96 -8.67
C LEU A 368 2.88 -22.75 -9.86
N VAL A 369 2.79 -23.62 -10.88
CA VAL A 369 3.57 -23.52 -12.12
C VAL A 369 3.16 -22.27 -12.92
N SER A 370 1.87 -21.95 -12.99
CA SER A 370 1.38 -20.73 -13.64
C SER A 370 1.94 -19.48 -12.96
N SER A 371 1.92 -19.44 -11.63
CA SER A 371 2.50 -18.35 -10.83
C SER A 371 4.02 -18.24 -10.99
N GLU A 372 4.74 -19.37 -11.11
CA GLU A 372 6.17 -19.39 -11.40
C GLU A 372 6.50 -18.78 -12.75
N ARG A 373 5.74 -19.12 -13.80
CA ARG A 373 5.94 -18.53 -15.14
C ARG A 373 5.72 -17.02 -15.13
N VAL A 374 4.67 -16.56 -14.44
CA VAL A 374 4.39 -15.13 -14.30
C VAL A 374 5.49 -14.43 -13.51
N SER A 375 6.04 -15.08 -12.46
CA SER A 375 7.19 -14.57 -11.72
C SER A 375 8.39 -14.34 -12.62
N GLY A 376 8.68 -15.27 -13.53
CA GLY A 376 9.76 -15.11 -14.50
C GLY A 376 9.59 -13.85 -15.37
N HIS A 377 8.40 -13.64 -15.94
CA HIS A 377 8.13 -12.45 -16.74
C HIS A 377 8.22 -11.15 -15.91
N VAL A 378 7.67 -11.15 -14.69
CA VAL A 378 7.75 -9.98 -13.80
C VAL A 378 9.20 -9.68 -13.41
N ALA A 379 10.03 -10.69 -13.17
CA ALA A 379 11.46 -10.49 -12.90
C ALA A 379 12.17 -9.83 -14.10
N GLU A 380 11.88 -10.26 -15.32
CA GLU A 380 12.40 -9.66 -16.55
C GLU A 380 11.95 -8.20 -16.69
N ASP A 381 10.68 -7.90 -16.42
CA ASP A 381 10.11 -6.55 -16.45
C ASP A 381 10.76 -5.63 -15.39
N LEU A 382 10.96 -6.13 -14.15
CA LEU A 382 11.62 -5.38 -13.08
C LEU A 382 13.09 -5.11 -13.39
N GLU A 383 13.80 -6.06 -14.02
CA GLU A 383 15.17 -5.85 -14.49
C GLU A 383 15.22 -4.82 -15.64
N MET A 384 14.22 -4.80 -16.53
CA MET A 384 14.09 -3.75 -17.54
C MET A 384 13.90 -2.37 -16.88
N LEU A 385 12.98 -2.25 -15.92
CA LEU A 385 12.77 -1.01 -15.16
C LEU A 385 14.07 -0.59 -14.44
N ARG A 386 14.87 -1.55 -13.97
CA ARG A 386 16.18 -1.27 -13.37
C ARG A 386 17.17 -0.69 -14.37
N VAL A 387 17.27 -1.25 -15.57
CA VAL A 387 18.12 -0.72 -16.65
C VAL A 387 17.71 0.69 -17.06
N LEU A 388 16.41 1.00 -16.99
CA LEU A 388 15.86 2.32 -17.27
C LEU A 388 16.01 3.32 -16.11
N ASN A 389 16.65 2.92 -15.00
CA ASN A 389 16.75 3.68 -13.75
C ASN A 389 15.39 4.02 -13.10
N LEU A 390 14.32 3.34 -13.52
CA LEU A 390 12.97 3.45 -12.96
C LEU A 390 12.78 2.55 -11.73
N TYR A 391 13.70 1.63 -11.50
CA TYR A 391 13.71 0.76 -10.34
C TYR A 391 15.12 0.66 -9.80
N GLN A 392 15.32 1.04 -8.54
CA GLN A 392 16.56 0.74 -7.84
C GLN A 392 16.31 -0.44 -6.94
N ASP A 393 16.88 -1.59 -7.30
CA ASP A 393 17.03 -2.66 -6.34
C ASP A 393 18.03 -2.16 -5.30
N THR A 394 17.56 -1.94 -4.08
CA THR A 394 18.39 -1.47 -2.96
C THR A 394 19.34 -2.58 -2.53
N ARG A 395 20.33 -2.90 -3.35
CA ARG A 395 21.40 -3.85 -3.05
C ARG A 395 22.69 -3.09 -2.79
N PRO A 396 23.27 -3.15 -1.58
CA PRO A 396 24.65 -3.56 -1.47
C PRO A 396 24.69 -5.10 -1.50
N TYR A 397 25.65 -5.63 -2.26
CA TYR A 397 25.96 -7.05 -2.41
C TYR A 397 26.15 -7.80 -1.09
#